data_AF-A0A1C5NN30-F1
#
_entry.id   AF-A0A1C5NN30-F1
#
_cell.length_a   1.000
_cell.length_b   1.000
_cell.length_c   1.000
_cell.angle_alpha   90.00
_cell.angle_beta   90.00
_cell.angle_gamma   90.00
#
_symmetry.space_group_name_H-M   'P 1'
#
loop_
_entity.id
_entity.type
_entity.pdbx_description
1 polymer ?
#
loop_
_entity_poly.entity_id
_entity_poly.type
_entity_poly.pdbx_seq_one_letter_code
_entity_poly.pdbx_strand_id
1 'polypeptide(L)'
;MSKKNYDNHNRWRNKTVAFRVSAEEDLQLETLVKLTGLTKQDYIIRRLLERDVVVQGNPKVYKALRDQLSAVLDERRSIEAGQGVNDELLDTIRMITTIMNCRRNLTMTDEKKKMTAQSSSVGADDGQSISKNSENSISISEQKSNDEIVNSQDSLEEMYRKMQRMTDPRYLHTLTMTELFQTTYKSRPPVVEGLLYAGAYILAGAPKIGKSFLVAQIAYHVSTGQDLWGYKVHQGTVLYLALEDDFQRIQSRMFMMYGVNDTLNLHFATAAGKIGNGLDEQLKNFVQEHPDTNLIIIDTMQKIREVGGEAYSYASDYEIIGRIKQFADQHGICVLTVHHTRKQQADDSFETISGTTGLLGCADGSLLMQKKKRTELDSTIKVVGRDQPDQILYLKKDPQTQIWNLERMENELYKEPPDPVLDAVAKLVSLECREWIGSPSELAEAIQTGMASNALTKYLNVKAGRLLEEYHVGYENKAKHSGRQVKLTYMLVEPISCEVTEE
;
A
#
# COMPACT_ATOMS: atom_id res chain seq x y z
N MET A 1 -2.37 -19.40 -55.53
CA MET A 1 -1.63 -18.16 -55.89
C MET A 1 -1.52 -17.28 -54.66
N SER A 2 -0.32 -16.81 -54.31
CA SER A 2 -0.12 -15.89 -53.19
C SER A 2 -0.76 -14.52 -53.46
N LYS A 3 -1.38 -13.89 -52.45
CA LYS A 3 -1.88 -12.52 -52.57
C LYS A 3 -0.69 -11.59 -52.89
N LYS A 4 -0.79 -10.86 -54.01
CA LYS A 4 0.21 -9.86 -54.39
C LYS A 4 0.20 -8.72 -53.36
N ASN A 5 1.36 -8.45 -52.75
CA ASN A 5 1.51 -7.43 -51.71
C ASN A 5 2.09 -6.14 -52.33
N TYR A 6 1.31 -5.07 -52.25
CA TYR A 6 1.54 -3.79 -52.93
C TYR A 6 1.74 -2.64 -51.92
N ASP A 7 2.41 -1.58 -52.32
CA ASP A 7 2.33 -0.29 -51.61
C ASP A 7 1.15 0.56 -52.11
N ASN A 8 0.91 1.71 -51.48
CA ASN A 8 -0.18 2.63 -51.83
C ASN A 8 -0.07 3.23 -53.26
N HIS A 9 1.01 2.94 -53.99
CA HIS A 9 1.25 3.37 -55.37
C HIS A 9 1.28 2.18 -56.34
N ASN A 10 0.70 1.03 -55.95
CA ASN A 10 0.68 -0.23 -56.72
C ASN A 10 2.07 -0.79 -57.11
N ARG A 11 3.13 -0.45 -56.37
CA ARG A 11 4.48 -1.02 -56.56
C ARG A 11 4.61 -2.31 -55.74
N TRP A 12 5.30 -3.30 -56.31
CA TRP A 12 5.45 -4.62 -55.70
C TRP A 12 6.42 -4.58 -54.51
N ARG A 13 6.00 -5.10 -53.34
CA ARG A 13 6.90 -5.25 -52.17
C ARG A 13 7.75 -6.51 -52.31
N ASN A 14 8.80 -6.46 -53.13
CA ASN A 14 9.66 -7.61 -53.47
C ASN A 14 11.08 -7.57 -52.84
N LYS A 15 11.34 -6.65 -51.91
CA LYS A 15 12.61 -6.54 -51.17
C LYS A 15 12.40 -6.97 -49.71
N THR A 16 13.29 -7.82 -49.22
CA THR A 16 13.30 -8.29 -47.83
C THR A 16 14.32 -7.49 -47.02
N VAL A 17 13.93 -7.05 -45.82
CA VAL A 17 14.81 -6.45 -44.81
C VAL A 17 14.63 -7.27 -43.54
N ALA A 18 15.73 -7.68 -42.93
CA ALA A 18 15.74 -8.48 -41.70
C ALA A 18 16.75 -7.89 -40.72
N PHE A 19 16.39 -7.91 -39.44
CA PHE A 19 17.20 -7.43 -38.32
C PHE A 19 16.98 -8.36 -37.13
N ARG A 20 17.87 -8.29 -36.13
CA ARG A 20 17.75 -9.06 -34.87
C ARG A 20 17.17 -8.15 -33.80
N VAL A 21 16.41 -8.73 -32.88
CA VAL A 21 15.82 -8.09 -31.69
C VAL A 21 15.92 -9.04 -30.50
N SER A 22 15.90 -8.51 -29.28
CA SER A 22 15.71 -9.26 -28.04
C SER A 22 14.26 -9.80 -27.95
N ALA A 23 14.00 -10.68 -26.98
CA ALA A 23 12.65 -11.16 -26.72
C ALA A 23 11.73 -10.05 -26.16
N GLU A 24 12.27 -9.12 -25.38
CA GLU A 24 11.56 -7.97 -24.84
C GLU A 24 11.24 -6.95 -25.96
N GLU A 25 12.22 -6.66 -26.82
CA GLU A 25 12.05 -5.78 -27.98
C GLU A 25 10.99 -6.30 -28.96
N ASP A 26 10.92 -7.62 -29.21
CA ASP A 26 9.87 -8.20 -30.06
C ASP A 26 8.48 -8.12 -29.40
N LEU A 27 8.40 -8.32 -28.08
CA LEU A 27 7.15 -8.21 -27.32
C LEU A 27 6.62 -6.76 -27.31
N GLN A 28 7.50 -5.77 -27.13
CA GLN A 28 7.17 -4.36 -27.27
C GLN A 28 6.68 -4.04 -28.69
N LEU A 29 7.42 -4.49 -29.71
CA LEU A 29 7.06 -4.29 -31.12
C LEU A 29 5.68 -4.88 -31.45
N GLU A 30 5.39 -6.10 -31.01
CA GLU A 30 4.06 -6.72 -31.14
C GLU A 30 2.96 -5.92 -30.42
N THR A 31 3.25 -5.39 -29.24
CA THR A 31 2.30 -4.57 -28.45
C THR A 31 1.97 -3.26 -29.15
N LEU A 32 3.00 -2.54 -29.63
CA LEU A 32 2.82 -1.30 -30.38
C LEU A 32 2.08 -1.52 -31.72
N VAL A 33 2.37 -2.62 -32.42
CA VAL A 33 1.64 -3.00 -33.65
C VAL A 33 0.15 -3.21 -33.36
N LYS A 34 -0.19 -3.99 -32.32
CA LYS A 34 -1.59 -4.25 -31.90
C LYS A 34 -2.35 -2.96 -31.59
N LEU A 35 -1.71 -1.98 -30.94
CA LEU A 35 -2.30 -0.68 -30.61
C LEU A 35 -2.62 0.18 -31.84
N THR A 36 -1.97 -0.05 -32.98
CA THR A 36 -2.22 0.73 -34.22
C THR A 36 -3.22 0.08 -35.18
N GLY A 37 -3.43 -1.24 -35.07
CA GLY A 37 -4.25 -2.02 -36.00
C GLY A 37 -3.60 -2.24 -37.38
N LEU A 38 -2.34 -1.83 -37.57
CA LEU A 38 -1.58 -2.07 -38.80
C LEU A 38 -0.96 -3.48 -38.82
N THR A 39 -0.48 -3.92 -39.98
CA THR A 39 0.41 -5.09 -40.03
C THR A 39 1.78 -4.73 -39.47
N LYS A 40 2.51 -5.69 -38.88
CA LYS A 40 3.90 -5.49 -38.39
C LYS A 40 4.79 -4.88 -39.47
N GLN A 41 4.63 -5.33 -40.73
CA GLN A 41 5.33 -4.79 -41.90
C GLN A 41 4.98 -3.31 -42.17
N ASP A 42 3.70 -2.94 -42.20
CA ASP A 42 3.27 -1.55 -42.47
C ASP A 42 3.66 -0.60 -41.34
N TYR A 43 3.59 -1.07 -40.09
CA TYR A 43 3.98 -0.31 -38.91
C TYR A 43 5.48 0.05 -38.93
N ILE A 44 6.35 -0.95 -39.13
CA ILE A 44 7.81 -0.76 -39.22
C ILE A 44 8.16 0.19 -40.37
N ILE A 45 7.57 -0.02 -41.56
CA ILE A 45 7.83 0.83 -42.74
C ILE A 45 7.40 2.28 -42.50
N ARG A 46 6.28 2.54 -41.83
CA ARG A 46 5.86 3.92 -41.52
C ARG A 46 6.79 4.58 -40.51
N ARG A 47 7.14 3.87 -39.43
CA ARG A 47 7.99 4.39 -38.35
C ARG A 47 9.43 4.66 -38.79
N LEU A 48 10.00 3.81 -39.67
CA LEU A 48 11.33 4.02 -40.25
C LEU A 48 11.39 5.07 -41.39
N LEU A 49 10.24 5.52 -41.92
CA LEU A 49 10.15 6.53 -42.97
C LEU A 49 9.52 7.85 -42.47
N GLU A 50 9.43 8.03 -41.15
CA GLU A 50 8.82 9.20 -40.48
C GLU A 50 7.41 9.56 -41.01
N ARG A 51 6.59 8.54 -41.29
CA ARG A 51 5.22 8.72 -41.79
C ARG A 51 4.20 8.54 -40.68
N ASP A 52 3.21 9.43 -40.63
CA ASP A 52 2.13 9.41 -39.66
C ASP A 52 1.46 8.03 -39.53
N VAL A 53 1.43 7.54 -38.30
CA VAL A 53 0.78 6.27 -37.94
C VAL A 53 -0.71 6.52 -37.71
N VAL A 54 -1.44 6.67 -38.82
CA VAL A 54 -2.91 6.79 -38.78
C VAL A 54 -3.53 5.49 -38.25
N VAL A 55 -4.05 5.53 -37.02
CA VAL A 55 -4.73 4.40 -36.35
C VAL A 55 -6.16 4.28 -36.83
N GLN A 56 -6.52 3.11 -37.36
CA GLN A 56 -7.87 2.83 -37.81
C GLN A 56 -8.72 2.30 -36.65
N GLY A 57 -9.82 2.98 -36.34
CA GLY A 57 -10.75 2.59 -35.28
C GLY A 57 -11.45 1.26 -35.59
N ASN A 58 -10.97 0.17 -34.98
CA ASN A 58 -11.55 -1.18 -35.08
C ASN A 58 -11.81 -1.70 -33.65
N PRO A 59 -12.92 -2.43 -33.38
CA PRO A 59 -13.18 -3.03 -32.06
C PRO A 59 -12.00 -3.80 -31.43
N LYS A 60 -11.13 -4.42 -32.25
CA LYS A 60 -9.90 -5.08 -31.77
C LYS A 60 -8.89 -4.09 -31.18
N VAL A 61 -8.75 -2.90 -31.77
CA VAL A 61 -7.87 -1.83 -31.28
C VAL A 61 -8.42 -1.28 -29.96
N TYR A 62 -9.73 -1.05 -29.85
CA TYR A 62 -10.36 -0.62 -28.59
C TYR A 62 -10.17 -1.64 -27.46
N LYS A 63 -10.34 -2.93 -27.76
CA LYS A 63 -10.07 -4.01 -26.79
C LYS A 63 -8.59 -4.01 -26.38
N ALA A 64 -7.65 -3.98 -27.34
CA ALA A 64 -6.22 -3.94 -27.04
C ALA A 64 -5.82 -2.73 -26.18
N LEU A 65 -6.37 -1.55 -26.48
CA LEU A 65 -6.08 -0.31 -25.76
C LEU A 65 -6.64 -0.33 -24.32
N ARG A 66 -7.86 -0.85 -24.13
CA ARG A 66 -8.44 -1.07 -22.80
C ARG A 66 -7.70 -2.13 -21.99
N ASP A 67 -7.38 -3.27 -22.60
CA ASP A 67 -6.73 -4.40 -21.92
C ASP A 67 -5.28 -4.01 -21.52
N GLN A 68 -4.59 -3.19 -22.34
CA GLN A 68 -3.29 -2.58 -21.98
C GLN A 68 -3.42 -1.50 -20.89
N LEU A 69 -4.45 -0.65 -20.93
CA LEU A 69 -4.68 0.31 -19.84
C LEU A 69 -4.97 -0.39 -18.49
N SER A 70 -5.63 -1.56 -18.51
CA SER A 70 -5.75 -2.39 -17.30
C SER A 70 -4.38 -2.85 -16.81
N ALA A 71 -3.53 -3.39 -17.71
CA ALA A 71 -2.18 -3.83 -17.33
C ALA A 71 -1.34 -2.70 -16.73
N VAL A 72 -1.36 -1.49 -17.31
CA VAL A 72 -0.67 -0.29 -16.78
C VAL A 72 -1.23 0.13 -15.41
N LEU A 73 -2.55 -0.01 -15.17
CA LEU A 73 -3.17 0.27 -13.88
C LEU A 73 -2.85 -0.80 -12.82
N ASP A 74 -2.74 -2.06 -13.21
CA ASP A 74 -2.37 -3.17 -12.33
C ASP A 74 -0.88 -3.10 -11.97
N GLU A 75 0.00 -2.78 -12.92
CA GLU A 75 1.43 -2.53 -12.69
C GLU A 75 1.65 -1.30 -11.79
N ARG A 76 0.77 -0.28 -11.88
CA ARG A 76 0.82 0.88 -10.97
C ARG A 76 0.60 0.53 -9.50
N ARG A 77 -0.15 -0.54 -9.17
CA ARG A 77 -0.25 -1.05 -7.78
C ARG A 77 1.07 -1.63 -7.26
N SER A 78 2.02 -1.93 -8.15
CA SER A 78 3.40 -2.29 -7.80
C SER A 78 4.34 -1.06 -7.75
N ILE A 79 3.96 0.08 -8.35
CA ILE A 79 4.77 1.31 -8.45
C ILE A 79 4.47 2.33 -7.32
N GLU A 80 3.37 2.16 -6.58
CA GLU A 80 3.17 2.89 -5.30
C GLU A 80 4.29 2.61 -4.26
N ALA A 81 5.13 1.60 -4.52
CA ALA A 81 6.38 1.26 -3.84
C ALA A 81 7.60 2.14 -4.22
N GLY A 82 7.42 3.28 -4.90
CA GLY A 82 8.45 4.30 -5.08
C GLY A 82 9.59 3.98 -6.06
N GLN A 83 9.48 2.93 -6.88
CA GLN A 83 10.41 2.72 -8.00
C GLN A 83 10.07 3.66 -9.16
N GLY A 84 11.11 4.21 -9.81
CA GLY A 84 10.94 5.04 -11.00
C GLY A 84 10.23 4.30 -12.13
N VAL A 85 9.43 5.01 -12.92
CA VAL A 85 8.69 4.44 -14.04
C VAL A 85 9.67 3.92 -15.09
N ASN A 86 9.54 2.64 -15.48
CA ASN A 86 10.34 2.02 -16.55
C ASN A 86 10.19 2.84 -17.86
N ASP A 87 11.29 3.11 -18.56
CA ASP A 87 11.29 3.85 -19.82
C ASP A 87 10.42 3.16 -20.90
N GLU A 88 10.32 1.82 -20.86
CA GLU A 88 9.47 1.03 -21.77
C GLU A 88 7.97 1.27 -21.53
N LEU A 89 7.61 1.45 -20.25
CA LEU A 89 6.26 1.80 -19.82
C LEU A 89 5.95 3.26 -20.19
N LEU A 90 6.92 4.17 -20.03
CA LEU A 90 6.81 5.56 -20.50
C LEU A 90 6.63 5.64 -22.01
N ASP A 91 7.34 4.84 -22.80
CA ASP A 91 7.19 4.79 -24.26
C ASP A 91 5.85 4.20 -24.70
N THR A 92 5.33 3.21 -23.97
CA THR A 92 3.98 2.67 -24.19
C THR A 92 2.90 3.72 -23.87
N ILE A 93 3.05 4.46 -22.76
CA ILE A 93 2.16 5.58 -22.39
C ILE A 93 2.23 6.73 -23.41
N ARG A 94 3.44 7.07 -23.90
CA ARG A 94 3.65 8.06 -24.98
C ARG A 94 3.01 7.64 -26.29
N MET A 95 3.09 6.34 -26.64
CA MET A 95 2.46 5.78 -27.83
C MET A 95 0.93 5.92 -27.75
N ILE A 96 0.33 5.49 -26.65
CA ILE A 96 -1.12 5.58 -26.41
C ILE A 96 -1.56 7.05 -26.47
N THR A 97 -0.81 7.96 -25.82
CA THR A 97 -1.10 9.40 -25.81
C THR A 97 -1.05 10.01 -27.21
N THR A 98 -0.04 9.67 -28.02
CA THR A 98 0.09 10.13 -29.42
C THR A 98 -1.08 9.62 -30.27
N ILE A 99 -1.43 8.33 -30.18
CA ILE A 99 -2.54 7.71 -30.90
C ILE A 99 -3.87 8.41 -30.58
N MET A 100 -4.12 8.75 -29.32
CA MET A 100 -5.35 9.44 -28.91
C MET A 100 -5.36 10.92 -29.32
N ASN A 101 -4.22 11.62 -29.27
CA ASN A 101 -4.12 13.02 -29.71
C ASN A 101 -4.27 13.19 -31.22
N CYS A 102 -3.73 12.28 -32.05
CA CYS A 102 -3.98 12.28 -33.50
C CYS A 102 -5.49 12.22 -33.83
N ARG A 103 -6.29 11.60 -32.96
CA ARG A 103 -7.73 11.44 -33.18
C ARG A 103 -8.54 12.71 -32.90
N ARG A 104 -8.10 13.57 -31.98
CA ARG A 104 -8.73 14.90 -31.71
C ARG A 104 -8.66 15.85 -32.92
N ASN A 105 -7.59 15.77 -33.71
CA ASN A 105 -7.40 16.63 -34.89
C ASN A 105 -8.27 16.20 -36.09
N LEU A 106 -8.59 14.90 -36.20
CA LEU A 106 -9.49 14.38 -37.24
C LEU A 106 -10.95 14.75 -36.97
N THR A 107 -11.43 14.64 -35.73
CA THR A 107 -12.83 15.01 -35.39
C THR A 107 -13.12 16.51 -35.59
N MET A 108 -12.12 17.38 -35.36
CA MET A 108 -12.25 18.83 -35.57
C MET A 108 -12.32 19.28 -37.04
N THR A 109 -12.00 18.41 -38.01
CA THR A 109 -11.96 18.78 -39.44
C THR A 109 -13.18 18.33 -40.22
N ASP A 110 -13.91 17.29 -39.79
CA ASP A 110 -15.12 16.81 -40.47
C ASP A 110 -16.36 17.68 -40.21
N GLU A 111 -16.49 18.32 -39.04
CA GLU A 111 -17.67 19.14 -38.71
C GLU A 111 -17.80 20.40 -39.57
N LYS A 112 -16.69 20.99 -40.03
CA LYS A 112 -16.69 22.25 -40.80
C LYS A 112 -17.06 22.11 -42.28
N LYS A 113 -17.33 20.90 -42.79
CA LYS A 113 -17.52 20.67 -44.23
C LYS A 113 -18.91 20.21 -44.66
N LYS A 114 -19.90 20.23 -43.75
CA LYS A 114 -21.23 19.64 -44.02
C LYS A 114 -22.42 20.49 -43.57
N MET A 115 -22.49 21.75 -43.98
CA MET A 115 -23.76 22.50 -44.12
C MET A 115 -23.58 23.82 -44.90
N THR A 116 -23.86 23.84 -46.21
CA THR A 116 -24.29 25.06 -46.93
C THR A 116 -24.90 24.76 -48.30
N ALA A 117 -26.23 24.69 -48.35
CA ALA A 117 -27.11 24.91 -49.51
C ALA A 117 -28.56 24.90 -48.98
N GLN A 118 -29.57 25.61 -49.49
CA GLN A 118 -29.70 26.90 -50.17
C GLN A 118 -31.23 27.11 -50.31
N SER A 119 -31.82 28.14 -49.71
CA SER A 119 -33.18 28.67 -50.01
C SER A 119 -33.45 29.91 -49.12
N SER A 120 -33.35 31.15 -49.61
CA SER A 120 -34.42 31.95 -50.26
C SER A 120 -35.65 32.24 -49.36
N SER A 121 -36.19 33.47 -49.20
CA SER A 121 -35.79 34.82 -49.66
C SER A 121 -36.80 35.89 -49.16
N VAL A 122 -36.37 37.14 -48.85
CA VAL A 122 -37.22 38.36 -48.61
C VAL A 122 -38.14 38.27 -47.36
N GLY A 123 -38.44 39.26 -46.51
CA GLY A 123 -38.13 40.70 -46.30
C GLY A 123 -39.22 41.28 -45.34
N ALA A 124 -39.12 42.43 -44.66
CA ALA A 124 -38.09 43.46 -44.48
C ALA A 124 -38.41 44.33 -43.22
N ASP A 125 -37.69 45.47 -43.04
CA ASP A 125 -37.91 46.63 -42.15
C ASP A 125 -37.89 46.57 -40.61
N ASP A 126 -36.99 47.42 -40.09
CA ASP A 126 -37.07 48.38 -38.97
C ASP A 126 -37.38 48.01 -37.51
N GLY A 127 -36.56 48.59 -36.61
CA GLY A 127 -36.92 48.79 -35.19
C GLY A 127 -35.76 48.63 -34.20
N GLN A 128 -34.91 49.64 -34.02
CA GLN A 128 -34.07 49.73 -32.81
C GLN A 128 -34.92 50.08 -31.58
N SER A 129 -34.72 49.40 -30.44
CA SER A 129 -34.25 50.06 -29.20
C SER A 129 -34.17 49.15 -27.95
N ILE A 130 -32.97 49.09 -27.37
CA ILE A 130 -32.64 49.26 -25.94
C ILE A 130 -33.77 48.97 -24.91
N SER A 131 -33.60 47.94 -24.05
CA SER A 131 -33.11 48.17 -22.67
C SER A 131 -33.15 46.94 -21.73
N LYS A 132 -32.29 47.01 -20.70
CA LYS A 132 -32.35 46.33 -19.39
C LYS A 132 -32.03 44.84 -19.28
N ASN A 133 -30.80 44.59 -18.80
CA ASN A 133 -30.48 43.49 -17.91
C ASN A 133 -31.33 43.57 -16.62
N SER A 134 -31.84 42.43 -16.16
CA SER A 134 -32.04 42.16 -14.74
C SER A 134 -31.97 40.66 -14.46
N GLU A 135 -30.97 40.31 -13.67
CA GLU A 135 -30.65 39.05 -12.99
C GLU A 135 -31.71 37.94 -12.96
N ASN A 136 -31.32 36.76 -13.45
CA ASN A 136 -32.09 35.52 -13.27
C ASN A 136 -32.08 35.07 -11.80
N SER A 137 -33.27 34.92 -11.21
CA SER A 137 -33.47 34.07 -10.04
C SER A 137 -34.74 33.24 -10.21
N ILE A 138 -34.59 31.94 -10.45
CA ILE A 138 -35.63 30.93 -10.21
C ILE A 138 -34.94 29.72 -9.62
N SER A 139 -35.19 29.50 -8.33
CA SER A 139 -35.06 28.20 -7.68
C SER A 139 -36.35 27.40 -7.90
N ILE A 140 -36.24 26.08 -8.05
CA ILE A 140 -36.98 25.07 -7.26
C ILE A 140 -36.56 23.65 -7.73
N SER A 141 -36.62 22.73 -6.78
CA SER A 141 -36.27 21.31 -6.85
C SER A 141 -37.17 20.46 -7.78
N GLU A 142 -36.59 19.38 -8.31
CA GLU A 142 -37.33 18.11 -8.48
C GLU A 142 -36.54 16.92 -7.89
N GLN A 143 -37.22 16.10 -7.09
CA GLN A 143 -36.78 14.75 -6.74
C GLN A 143 -37.45 13.75 -7.68
N LYS A 144 -36.66 12.86 -8.31
CA LYS A 144 -36.96 11.45 -8.69
C LYS A 144 -35.85 10.97 -9.65
N SER A 145 -35.00 10.03 -9.23
CA SER A 145 -35.17 8.59 -9.41
C SER A 145 -35.32 8.15 -10.88
N ASN A 146 -34.20 7.94 -11.57
CA ASN A 146 -33.77 6.60 -12.01
C ASN A 146 -32.39 6.66 -12.69
N ASP A 147 -31.63 5.57 -12.56
CA ASP A 147 -30.37 5.36 -13.26
C ASP A 147 -30.61 5.09 -14.76
N GLU A 148 -30.45 6.11 -15.62
CA GLU A 148 -30.34 5.90 -17.06
C GLU A 148 -28.95 6.29 -17.60
N ILE A 149 -28.11 5.26 -17.65
CA ILE A 149 -27.05 4.96 -18.63
C ILE A 149 -26.77 6.04 -19.71
N VAL A 150 -26.08 7.12 -19.32
CA VAL A 150 -25.41 8.04 -20.28
C VAL A 150 -23.89 8.10 -20.05
N ASN A 151 -23.41 7.76 -18.85
CA ASN A 151 -22.11 8.21 -18.33
C ASN A 151 -20.88 7.33 -18.68
N SER A 152 -20.76 6.91 -19.95
CA SER A 152 -19.68 5.98 -20.40
C SER A 152 -18.48 6.64 -21.09
N GLN A 153 -18.62 7.88 -21.57
CA GLN A 153 -17.52 8.60 -22.25
C GLN A 153 -16.84 9.60 -21.31
N ASP A 154 -17.61 10.38 -20.55
CA ASP A 154 -17.07 11.35 -19.58
C ASP A 154 -16.28 10.66 -18.47
N SER A 155 -16.76 9.52 -17.95
CA SER A 155 -16.03 8.74 -16.93
C SER A 155 -14.69 8.18 -17.41
N LEU A 156 -14.54 7.89 -18.71
CA LEU A 156 -13.26 7.54 -19.31
C LEU A 156 -12.37 8.77 -19.49
N GLU A 157 -12.89 9.89 -20.00
CA GLU A 157 -12.08 11.12 -20.17
C GLU A 157 -11.60 11.70 -18.83
N GLU A 158 -12.42 11.63 -17.78
CA GLU A 158 -12.00 11.93 -16.41
C GLU A 158 -10.91 10.97 -15.91
N MET A 159 -11.05 9.66 -16.16
CA MET A 159 -10.02 8.68 -15.80
C MET A 159 -8.69 8.95 -16.52
N TYR A 160 -8.72 9.33 -17.80
CA TYR A 160 -7.53 9.75 -18.56
C TYR A 160 -6.92 11.04 -18.00
N ARG A 161 -7.73 12.06 -17.69
CA ARG A 161 -7.24 13.30 -17.05
C ARG A 161 -6.65 13.03 -15.67
N LYS A 162 -7.24 12.11 -14.89
CA LYS A 162 -6.70 11.66 -13.61
C LYS A 162 -5.37 10.96 -13.81
N MET A 163 -5.23 10.04 -14.79
CA MET A 163 -3.97 9.36 -15.09
C MET A 163 -2.88 10.33 -15.58
N GLN A 164 -3.17 11.24 -16.51
CA GLN A 164 -2.20 12.23 -17.00
C GLN A 164 -1.73 13.17 -15.89
N ARG A 165 -2.61 13.52 -14.94
CA ARG A 165 -2.24 14.26 -13.73
C ARG A 165 -1.36 13.40 -12.82
N MET A 166 -1.76 12.15 -12.53
CA MET A 166 -1.02 11.20 -11.68
C MET A 166 0.39 10.84 -12.21
N THR A 167 0.72 11.19 -13.45
CA THR A 167 2.08 11.04 -14.02
C THR A 167 2.94 12.31 -14.01
N ASP A 168 2.43 13.49 -13.61
CA ASP A 168 3.28 14.67 -13.35
C ASP A 168 3.89 14.55 -11.94
N PRO A 169 5.22 14.60 -11.77
CA PRO A 169 5.87 14.55 -10.45
C PRO A 169 5.41 15.63 -9.45
N ARG A 170 4.76 16.69 -9.92
CA ARG A 170 4.18 17.77 -9.08
C ARG A 170 2.72 17.52 -8.72
N TYR A 171 2.11 16.44 -9.17
CA TYR A 171 0.74 16.11 -8.82
C TYR A 171 0.66 15.56 -7.40
N LEU A 172 0.11 16.37 -6.50
CA LEU A 172 -0.30 15.91 -5.18
C LEU A 172 -1.46 14.92 -5.34
N HIS A 173 -1.21 13.65 -5.05
CA HIS A 173 -2.27 12.65 -4.98
C HIS A 173 -3.21 12.98 -3.82
N THR A 174 -4.50 13.11 -4.13
CA THR A 174 -5.56 13.35 -3.15
C THR A 174 -6.71 12.37 -3.36
N LEU A 175 -7.35 12.02 -2.24
CA LEU A 175 -8.58 11.24 -2.20
C LEU A 175 -9.64 12.04 -1.46
N THR A 176 -10.85 12.10 -2.00
CA THR A 176 -12.00 12.60 -1.26
C THR A 176 -12.40 11.63 -0.15
N MET A 177 -13.07 12.10 0.91
CA MET A 177 -13.60 11.22 1.96
C MET A 177 -14.53 10.13 1.39
N THR A 178 -15.23 10.41 0.29
CA THR A 178 -16.06 9.43 -0.42
C THR A 178 -15.22 8.34 -1.09
N GLU A 179 -14.12 8.69 -1.76
CA GLU A 179 -13.19 7.70 -2.34
C GLU A 179 -12.48 6.89 -1.24
N LEU A 180 -12.07 7.54 -0.15
CA LEU A 180 -11.44 6.91 1.00
C LEU A 180 -12.34 5.81 1.60
N PHE A 181 -13.60 6.13 1.95
CA PHE A 181 -14.54 5.13 2.48
C PHE A 181 -15.04 4.11 1.44
N GLN A 182 -14.87 4.36 0.15
CA GLN A 182 -15.15 3.40 -0.91
C GLN A 182 -13.97 2.49 -1.24
N THR A 183 -12.77 2.81 -0.74
CA THR A 183 -11.55 2.04 -0.94
C THR A 183 -11.38 1.05 0.22
N THR A 184 -11.27 -0.24 -0.08
CA THR A 184 -10.91 -1.26 0.90
C THR A 184 -9.38 -1.33 0.97
N TYR A 185 -8.80 -1.01 2.12
CA TYR A 185 -7.38 -1.18 2.37
C TYR A 185 -7.12 -2.59 2.92
N LYS A 186 -5.95 -3.17 2.62
CA LYS A 186 -5.53 -4.44 3.24
C LYS A 186 -5.33 -4.20 4.73
N SER A 187 -5.82 -5.12 5.56
CA SER A 187 -5.47 -5.12 6.97
C SER A 187 -3.98 -5.34 7.16
N ARG A 188 -3.45 -4.79 8.25
CA ARG A 188 -2.10 -5.02 8.74
C ARG A 188 -2.27 -5.47 10.18
N PRO A 189 -2.31 -6.80 10.46
CA PRO A 189 -2.53 -7.27 11.82
C PRO A 189 -1.42 -6.74 12.75
N PRO A 190 -1.70 -6.51 14.03
CA PRO A 190 -0.68 -6.12 14.99
C PRO A 190 0.39 -7.21 15.08
N VAL A 191 1.66 -6.86 15.25
CA VAL A 191 2.72 -7.84 15.52
C VAL A 191 2.59 -8.36 16.96
N VAL A 192 2.32 -7.43 17.88
CA VAL A 192 1.95 -7.73 19.28
C VAL A 192 0.76 -6.83 19.62
N GLU A 193 -0.41 -7.42 19.87
CA GLU A 193 -1.66 -6.68 20.06
C GLU A 193 -1.54 -5.64 21.19
N GLY A 194 -1.84 -4.38 20.89
CA GLY A 194 -1.73 -3.27 21.85
C GLY A 194 -0.31 -2.82 22.17
N LEU A 195 0.74 -3.36 21.54
CA LEU A 195 2.13 -2.98 21.80
C LEU A 195 2.93 -2.62 20.53
N LEU A 196 2.83 -3.41 19.46
CA LEU A 196 3.57 -3.22 18.20
C LEU A 196 2.66 -3.50 16.99
N TYR A 197 2.59 -2.53 16.08
CA TYR A 197 1.83 -2.58 14.83
C TYR A 197 2.78 -2.41 13.63
N ALA A 198 2.28 -2.60 12.41
CA ALA A 198 3.06 -2.26 11.21
C ALA A 198 3.39 -0.76 11.17
N GLY A 199 4.66 -0.41 10.93
CA GLY A 199 5.18 0.96 11.04
C GLY A 199 6.57 1.01 11.69
N ALA A 200 7.08 2.23 11.92
CA ALA A 200 8.38 2.44 12.56
C ALA A 200 8.23 2.64 14.08
N TYR A 201 8.94 1.83 14.85
CA TYR A 201 8.96 1.88 16.32
C TYR A 201 10.36 2.15 16.87
N ILE A 202 10.45 2.92 17.95
CA ILE A 202 11.72 3.24 18.62
C ILE A 202 11.72 2.72 20.07
N LEU A 203 12.63 1.80 20.40
CA LEU A 203 12.94 1.47 21.80
C LEU A 203 14.07 2.36 22.31
N ALA A 204 13.71 3.42 23.03
CA ALA A 204 14.63 4.38 23.61
C ALA A 204 14.96 4.05 25.07
N GLY A 205 16.20 4.30 25.48
CA GLY A 205 16.58 4.27 26.90
C GLY A 205 18.09 4.33 27.10
N ALA A 206 18.52 4.46 28.36
CA ALA A 206 19.94 4.61 28.69
C ALA A 206 20.77 3.36 28.27
N PRO A 207 22.09 3.48 28.03
CA PRO A 207 22.94 2.32 27.76
C PRO A 207 22.97 1.33 28.94
N LYS A 208 22.99 0.04 28.60
CA LYS A 208 23.11 -1.11 29.53
C LYS A 208 21.98 -1.30 30.56
N ILE A 209 20.75 -0.87 30.26
CA ILE A 209 19.57 -1.12 31.13
C ILE A 209 18.79 -2.42 30.83
N GLY A 210 19.09 -3.08 29.71
CA GLY A 210 18.46 -4.34 29.31
C GLY A 210 17.65 -4.34 28.00
N LYS A 211 17.73 -3.26 27.19
CA LYS A 211 17.03 -3.13 25.90
C LYS A 211 17.22 -4.36 24.98
N SER A 212 18.46 -4.81 24.76
CA SER A 212 18.76 -5.98 23.90
C SER A 212 18.15 -7.29 24.40
N PHE A 213 17.93 -7.44 25.73
CA PHE A 213 17.19 -8.60 26.26
C PHE A 213 15.69 -8.47 25.98
N LEU A 214 15.13 -7.26 26.09
CA LEU A 214 13.74 -7.01 25.77
C LEU A 214 13.44 -7.25 24.28
N VAL A 215 14.26 -6.72 23.37
CA VAL A 215 14.01 -6.96 21.93
C VAL A 215 14.32 -8.39 21.51
N ALA A 216 15.26 -9.10 22.16
CA ALA A 216 15.44 -10.54 21.95
C ALA A 216 14.22 -11.35 22.41
N GLN A 217 13.59 -10.95 23.52
CA GLN A 217 12.35 -11.55 23.99
C GLN A 217 11.20 -11.29 23.00
N ILE A 218 11.00 -10.04 22.56
CA ILE A 218 10.00 -9.72 21.53
C ILE A 218 10.26 -10.54 20.25
N ALA A 219 11.52 -10.61 19.79
CA ALA A 219 11.89 -11.35 18.59
C ALA A 219 11.52 -12.83 18.68
N TYR A 220 11.82 -13.48 19.81
CA TYR A 220 11.50 -14.88 20.07
C TYR A 220 9.98 -15.13 20.12
N HIS A 221 9.25 -14.31 20.88
CA HIS A 221 7.79 -14.46 20.99
C HIS A 221 7.10 -14.29 19.63
N VAL A 222 7.55 -13.33 18.80
CA VAL A 222 7.00 -13.11 17.45
C VAL A 222 7.34 -14.24 16.48
N SER A 223 8.56 -14.77 16.50
CA SER A 223 8.95 -15.88 15.63
C SER A 223 8.31 -17.23 16.03
N THR A 224 7.95 -17.40 17.30
CA THR A 224 7.28 -18.62 17.83
C THR A 224 5.76 -18.50 17.92
N GLY A 225 5.19 -17.30 17.77
CA GLY A 225 3.75 -17.07 17.97
C GLY A 225 3.30 -17.19 19.44
N GLN A 226 4.21 -17.10 20.41
CA GLN A 226 3.87 -17.20 21.83
C GLN A 226 3.46 -15.84 22.40
N ASP A 227 2.31 -15.81 23.10
CA ASP A 227 1.82 -14.60 23.77
C ASP A 227 2.90 -13.91 24.64
N LEU A 228 3.02 -12.60 24.49
CA LEU A 228 3.97 -11.78 25.25
C LEU A 228 3.21 -11.06 26.35
N TRP A 229 3.43 -11.46 27.61
CA TRP A 229 2.75 -10.88 28.78
C TRP A 229 1.21 -10.93 28.73
N GLY A 230 0.63 -11.88 27.98
CA GLY A 230 -0.82 -11.97 27.74
C GLY A 230 -1.33 -11.06 26.62
N TYR A 231 -0.46 -10.30 25.95
CA TYR A 231 -0.75 -9.75 24.63
C TYR A 231 -0.61 -10.86 23.60
N LYS A 232 -1.64 -11.02 22.77
CA LYS A 232 -1.61 -11.97 21.65
C LYS A 232 -0.58 -11.53 20.61
N VAL A 233 0.19 -12.50 20.14
CA VAL A 233 1.28 -12.29 19.18
C VAL A 233 0.93 -12.93 17.85
N HIS A 234 1.07 -12.17 16.76
CA HIS A 234 0.85 -12.70 15.42
C HIS A 234 2.18 -13.21 14.89
N GLN A 235 2.27 -14.51 14.63
CA GLN A 235 3.52 -15.14 14.21
C GLN A 235 3.96 -14.64 12.82
N GLY A 236 5.26 -14.50 12.63
CA GLY A 236 5.86 -14.25 11.32
C GLY A 236 7.39 -14.32 11.39
N THR A 237 8.05 -14.21 10.24
CA THR A 237 9.52 -14.19 10.19
C THR A 237 10.07 -12.89 10.78
N VAL A 238 11.14 -13.02 11.55
CA VAL A 238 11.80 -11.92 12.27
C VAL A 238 13.27 -11.81 11.87
N LEU A 239 13.69 -10.61 11.45
CA LEU A 239 15.12 -10.27 11.25
C LEU A 239 15.65 -9.45 12.42
N TYR A 240 16.63 -9.97 13.15
CA TYR A 240 17.36 -9.25 14.20
C TYR A 240 18.75 -8.83 13.71
N LEU A 241 18.94 -7.54 13.47
CA LEU A 241 20.25 -6.93 13.22
C LEU A 241 20.95 -6.61 14.56
N ALA A 242 21.80 -7.53 15.03
CA ALA A 242 22.53 -7.50 16.30
C ALA A 242 23.92 -6.86 16.12
N LEU A 243 23.94 -5.59 15.73
CA LEU A 243 25.13 -4.88 15.20
C LEU A 243 26.17 -4.48 16.26
N GLU A 244 25.91 -4.76 17.54
CA GLU A 244 26.84 -4.60 18.67
C GLU A 244 27.36 -5.93 19.26
N ASP A 245 26.83 -7.06 18.80
CA ASP A 245 27.17 -8.40 19.30
C ASP A 245 27.81 -9.28 18.21
N ASP A 246 28.35 -10.41 18.66
CA ASP A 246 28.82 -11.51 17.83
C ASP A 246 27.87 -12.72 18.01
N PHE A 247 27.95 -13.71 17.10
CA PHE A 247 27.08 -14.88 17.16
C PHE A 247 27.24 -15.70 18.45
N GLN A 248 28.43 -15.71 19.08
CA GLN A 248 28.67 -16.43 20.34
C GLN A 248 27.88 -15.79 21.50
N ARG A 249 27.84 -14.45 21.57
CA ARG A 249 27.04 -13.70 22.54
C ARG A 249 25.55 -13.88 22.31
N ILE A 250 25.10 -13.87 21.05
CA ILE A 250 23.70 -14.10 20.69
C ILE A 250 23.29 -15.51 21.12
N GLN A 251 24.05 -16.54 20.74
CA GLN A 251 23.82 -17.92 21.14
C GLN A 251 23.75 -18.07 22.66
N SER A 252 24.73 -17.51 23.38
CA SER A 252 24.77 -17.56 24.85
C SER A 252 23.58 -16.85 25.51
N ARG A 253 23.09 -15.77 24.90
CA ARG A 253 21.92 -15.01 25.37
C ARG A 253 20.62 -15.74 25.12
N MET A 254 20.43 -16.28 23.91
CA MET A 254 19.22 -17.03 23.56
C MET A 254 19.13 -18.31 24.41
N PHE A 255 20.24 -19.02 24.60
CA PHE A 255 20.30 -20.19 25.48
C PHE A 255 20.00 -19.86 26.95
N MET A 256 20.49 -18.72 27.45
CA MET A 256 20.17 -18.24 28.81
C MET A 256 18.67 -17.95 28.98
N MET A 257 18.02 -17.39 27.96
CA MET A 257 16.60 -17.01 28.01
C MET A 257 15.67 -18.20 27.80
N TYR A 258 15.94 -19.05 26.80
CA TYR A 258 15.00 -20.05 26.29
C TYR A 258 15.54 -21.49 26.30
N GLY A 259 16.76 -21.72 26.79
CA GLY A 259 17.38 -23.04 26.83
C GLY A 259 17.69 -23.57 25.43
N VAL A 260 17.20 -24.78 25.13
CA VAL A 260 17.38 -25.43 23.82
C VAL A 260 16.22 -25.17 22.84
N ASN A 261 15.20 -24.42 23.25
CA ASN A 261 14.06 -24.12 22.38
C ASN A 261 14.49 -23.16 21.26
N ASP A 262 14.24 -23.56 20.02
CA ASP A 262 14.61 -22.80 18.82
C ASP A 262 13.39 -22.52 17.92
N THR A 263 13.65 -21.88 16.78
CA THR A 263 12.65 -21.54 15.77
C THR A 263 13.35 -21.20 14.46
N LEU A 264 12.77 -21.65 13.35
CA LEU A 264 13.29 -21.37 12.00
C LEU A 264 13.01 -19.93 11.56
N ASN A 265 12.07 -19.24 12.21
CA ASN A 265 11.54 -17.94 11.81
C ASN A 265 12.30 -16.75 12.45
N LEU A 266 13.45 -16.98 13.10
CA LEU A 266 14.26 -15.93 13.74
C LEU A 266 15.67 -15.88 13.19
N HIS A 267 15.93 -14.90 12.32
CA HIS A 267 17.19 -14.71 11.63
C HIS A 267 18.04 -13.65 12.32
N PHE A 268 19.31 -13.94 12.58
CA PHE A 268 20.25 -13.01 13.18
C PHE A 268 21.32 -12.56 12.18
N ALA A 269 21.63 -11.26 12.15
CA ALA A 269 22.78 -10.72 11.43
C ALA A 269 23.60 -9.79 12.35
N THR A 270 24.91 -10.06 12.46
CA THR A 270 25.84 -9.26 13.28
C THR A 270 26.48 -8.10 12.51
N ALA A 271 26.19 -7.98 11.21
CA ALA A 271 26.69 -6.93 10.33
C ALA A 271 25.61 -6.56 9.30
N ALA A 272 25.58 -5.29 8.91
CA ALA A 272 24.70 -4.75 7.88
C ALA A 272 25.37 -3.52 7.22
N GLY A 273 24.83 -3.11 6.07
CA GLY A 273 25.18 -1.86 5.40
C GLY A 273 24.76 -0.63 6.21
N LYS A 274 24.92 0.56 5.61
CA LYS A 274 24.39 1.80 6.18
C LYS A 274 23.09 2.16 5.47
N ILE A 275 22.24 2.92 6.14
CA ILE A 275 21.01 3.44 5.51
C ILE A 275 21.38 4.47 4.44
N GLY A 276 20.82 4.33 3.24
CA GLY A 276 21.26 4.99 2.02
C GLY A 276 22.47 4.35 1.32
N ASN A 277 23.07 3.30 1.89
CA ASN A 277 24.31 2.69 1.39
C ASN A 277 24.37 1.20 1.80
N GLY A 278 23.52 0.39 1.16
CA GLY A 278 23.50 -1.07 1.24
C GLY A 278 22.51 -1.68 2.23
N LEU A 279 22.04 -0.95 3.25
CA LEU A 279 21.04 -1.50 4.18
C LEU A 279 19.68 -1.65 3.51
N ASP A 280 19.26 -0.67 2.73
CA ASP A 280 17.96 -0.59 2.07
C ASP A 280 17.76 -1.78 1.11
N GLU A 281 18.80 -2.14 0.35
CA GLU A 281 18.84 -3.33 -0.50
C GLU A 281 18.84 -4.63 0.32
N GLN A 282 19.60 -4.69 1.42
CA GLN A 282 19.63 -5.87 2.30
C GLN A 282 18.26 -6.17 2.92
N LEU A 283 17.58 -5.15 3.44
CA LEU A 283 16.24 -5.28 4.01
C LEU A 283 15.22 -5.68 2.93
N LYS A 284 15.28 -5.06 1.75
CA LYS A 284 14.41 -5.39 0.62
C LYS A 284 14.58 -6.84 0.17
N ASN A 285 15.83 -7.30 0.03
CA ASN A 285 16.12 -8.68 -0.38
C ASN A 285 15.62 -9.69 0.67
N PHE A 286 15.81 -9.41 1.97
CA PHE A 286 15.32 -10.27 3.04
C PHE A 286 13.79 -10.41 3.02
N VAL A 287 13.04 -9.31 2.87
CA VAL A 287 11.57 -9.36 2.79
C VAL A 287 11.08 -10.02 1.49
N GLN A 288 11.89 -10.05 0.43
CA GLN A 288 11.59 -10.81 -0.79
C GLN A 288 11.87 -12.31 -0.63
N GLU A 289 12.91 -12.68 0.12
CA GLU A 289 13.25 -14.08 0.45
C GLU A 289 12.29 -14.68 1.49
N HIS A 290 11.78 -13.85 2.41
CA HIS A 290 10.85 -14.20 3.47
C HIS A 290 9.56 -13.34 3.42
N PRO A 291 8.59 -13.67 2.54
CA PRO A 291 7.39 -12.85 2.33
C PRO A 291 6.43 -12.75 3.53
N ASP A 292 6.60 -13.62 4.54
CA ASP A 292 5.90 -13.65 5.82
C ASP A 292 6.60 -12.82 6.92
N THR A 293 7.67 -12.09 6.57
CA THR A 293 8.35 -11.18 7.50
C THR A 293 7.36 -10.16 8.05
N ASN A 294 7.21 -10.10 9.38
CA ASN A 294 6.35 -9.10 10.03
C ASN A 294 7.12 -8.16 10.99
N LEU A 295 8.35 -8.52 11.39
CA LEU A 295 9.17 -7.73 12.31
C LEU A 295 10.65 -7.69 11.89
N ILE A 296 11.21 -6.48 11.85
CA ILE A 296 12.65 -6.26 11.72
C ILE A 296 13.14 -5.46 12.94
N ILE A 297 14.21 -5.92 13.59
CA ILE A 297 14.82 -5.29 14.77
C ILE A 297 16.20 -4.74 14.39
N ILE A 298 16.48 -3.50 14.76
CA ILE A 298 17.77 -2.84 14.53
C ILE A 298 18.42 -2.46 15.88
N ASP A 299 19.32 -3.31 16.38
CA ASP A 299 20.04 -3.13 17.65
C ASP A 299 21.54 -2.88 17.39
N THR A 300 22.03 -1.64 17.22
CA THR A 300 21.36 -0.35 17.48
C THR A 300 21.37 0.59 16.27
N MET A 301 20.51 1.61 16.32
CA MET A 301 20.45 2.72 15.35
C MET A 301 21.80 3.42 15.11
N GLN A 302 22.73 3.36 16.07
CA GLN A 302 24.05 3.98 15.92
C GLN A 302 24.90 3.28 14.86
N LYS A 303 24.66 1.98 14.62
CA LYS A 303 25.46 1.15 13.71
C LYS A 303 25.08 1.32 12.25
N ILE A 304 23.82 1.63 11.94
CA ILE A 304 23.32 1.81 10.56
C ILE A 304 23.56 3.21 9.97
N ARG A 305 24.05 4.17 10.76
CA ARG A 305 24.35 5.54 10.30
C ARG A 305 25.50 5.58 9.29
N GLU A 306 25.38 6.42 8.27
CA GLU A 306 26.51 6.78 7.42
C GLU A 306 27.64 7.45 8.20
N VAL A 307 28.87 7.28 7.71
CA VAL A 307 30.09 7.83 8.32
C VAL A 307 30.55 9.02 7.48
N GLY A 308 30.06 10.22 7.80
CA GLY A 308 30.53 11.45 7.13
C GLY A 308 29.55 12.63 7.09
N GLY A 309 28.24 12.40 7.27
CA GLY A 309 27.26 13.48 7.38
C GLY A 309 27.47 14.36 8.61
N GLU A 310 26.90 15.59 8.62
CA GLU A 310 27.05 16.55 9.72
C GLU A 310 26.74 15.93 11.08
N ALA A 311 27.79 15.81 11.90
CA ALA A 311 27.88 14.75 12.89
C ALA A 311 26.89 14.90 14.05
N TYR A 312 26.18 13.82 14.37
CA TYR A 312 25.31 13.68 15.57
C TYR A 312 24.20 14.74 15.70
N SER A 313 23.73 15.29 14.58
CA SER A 313 22.58 16.20 14.54
C SER A 313 21.25 15.44 14.69
N TYR A 314 20.30 16.07 15.38
CA TYR A 314 18.94 15.55 15.54
C TYR A 314 18.21 15.40 14.17
N ALA A 315 18.56 16.24 13.18
CA ALA A 315 18.00 16.15 11.83
C ALA A 315 18.39 14.84 11.11
N SER A 316 19.64 14.38 11.28
CA SER A 316 20.09 13.08 10.73
C SER A 316 19.31 11.92 11.35
N ASP A 317 19.09 11.95 12.67
CA ASP A 317 18.27 10.93 13.35
C ASP A 317 16.83 10.90 12.80
N TYR A 318 16.24 12.07 12.52
CA TYR A 318 14.89 12.18 11.96
C TYR A 318 14.81 11.62 10.53
N GLU A 319 15.79 11.92 9.67
CA GLU A 319 15.84 11.38 8.31
C GLU A 319 15.95 9.85 8.31
N ILE A 320 16.76 9.28 9.21
CA ILE A 320 16.93 7.83 9.34
C ILE A 320 15.62 7.15 9.73
N ILE A 321 14.91 7.69 10.74
CA ILE A 321 13.59 7.17 11.13
C ILE A 321 12.56 7.36 10.00
N GLY A 322 12.62 8.47 9.26
CA GLY A 322 11.75 8.71 8.09
C GLY A 322 11.93 7.67 6.98
N ARG A 323 13.18 7.30 6.65
CA ARG A 323 13.49 6.24 5.68
C ARG A 323 13.05 4.86 6.19
N ILE A 324 13.31 4.54 7.46
CA ILE A 324 12.84 3.30 8.11
C ILE A 324 11.31 3.21 8.08
N LYS A 325 10.62 4.33 8.37
CA LYS A 325 9.17 4.43 8.29
C LYS A 325 8.66 4.19 6.87
N GLN A 326 9.25 4.84 5.87
CA GLN A 326 8.87 4.62 4.48
C GLN A 326 8.99 3.14 4.08
N PHE A 327 10.08 2.47 4.49
CA PHE A 327 10.26 1.03 4.26
C PHE A 327 9.19 0.18 4.98
N ALA A 328 8.94 0.46 6.26
CA ALA A 328 7.90 -0.22 7.06
C ALA A 328 6.50 -0.04 6.45
N ASP A 329 6.14 1.18 6.06
CA ASP A 329 4.86 1.53 5.44
C ASP A 329 4.69 0.88 4.06
N GLN A 330 5.76 0.78 3.28
CA GLN A 330 5.78 0.16 1.95
C GLN A 330 5.59 -1.36 2.02
N HIS A 331 6.26 -2.03 2.96
CA HIS A 331 6.21 -3.49 3.11
C HIS A 331 5.08 -3.97 4.03
N GLY A 332 4.48 -3.09 4.84
CA GLY A 332 3.40 -3.43 5.77
C GLY A 332 3.88 -4.17 7.03
N ILE A 333 5.13 -3.94 7.44
CA ILE A 333 5.81 -4.65 8.53
C ILE A 333 6.13 -3.72 9.70
N CYS A 334 6.44 -4.26 10.89
CA CYS A 334 6.99 -3.48 11.99
C CYS A 334 8.52 -3.39 11.88
N VAL A 335 9.11 -2.20 12.06
CA VAL A 335 10.56 -2.03 12.22
C VAL A 335 10.88 -1.40 13.57
N LEU A 336 11.42 -2.20 14.50
CA LEU A 336 11.75 -1.81 15.86
C LEU A 336 13.24 -1.44 15.99
N THR A 337 13.51 -0.14 16.11
CA THR A 337 14.86 0.42 16.16
C THR A 337 15.28 0.74 17.58
N VAL A 338 16.40 0.18 18.05
CA VAL A 338 16.92 0.44 19.40
C VAL A 338 17.77 1.70 19.42
N HIS A 339 17.37 2.66 20.24
CA HIS A 339 18.02 3.95 20.41
C HIS A 339 18.58 4.15 21.83
N HIS A 340 19.69 4.88 21.95
CA HIS A 340 20.35 5.19 23.21
C HIS A 340 20.10 6.63 23.62
N THR A 341 19.35 6.86 24.71
CA THR A 341 19.12 8.21 25.22
C THR A 341 20.41 8.81 25.80
N ARG A 342 20.62 10.12 25.59
CA ARG A 342 21.72 10.86 26.21
C ARG A 342 21.41 11.05 27.71
N LYS A 343 22.46 11.08 28.54
CA LYS A 343 22.32 11.44 29.96
C LYS A 343 22.24 12.96 30.10
N GLN A 344 21.07 13.47 30.47
CA GLN A 344 20.96 14.71 31.24
C GLN A 344 20.16 14.40 32.51
N GLN A 345 20.32 15.23 33.55
CA GLN A 345 19.47 15.20 34.74
C GLN A 345 18.39 16.26 34.55
N ALA A 346 17.13 15.87 34.64
CA ALA A 346 15.99 16.77 34.80
C ALA A 346 14.93 16.03 35.64
N ASP A 347 14.30 16.74 36.56
CA ASP A 347 13.33 16.17 37.52
C ASP A 347 12.00 15.76 36.87
N ASP A 348 11.72 16.26 35.66
CA ASP A 348 10.48 15.97 34.95
C ASP A 348 10.68 15.02 33.77
N SER A 349 9.89 13.94 33.76
CA SER A 349 10.20 12.69 33.04
C SER A 349 9.85 12.68 31.54
N PHE A 350 9.65 13.88 30.97
CA PHE A 350 9.47 14.16 29.54
C PHE A 350 10.34 15.32 29.03
N GLU A 351 10.97 16.15 29.88
CA GLU A 351 11.85 17.24 29.42
C GLU A 351 13.32 16.85 29.28
N THR A 352 13.75 15.73 29.88
CA THR A 352 15.10 15.12 29.67
C THR A 352 15.34 14.62 28.23
N ILE A 353 14.42 14.94 27.34
CA ILE A 353 14.17 14.39 26.00
C ILE A 353 14.26 15.50 24.94
N SER A 354 14.86 16.66 25.25
CA SER A 354 15.05 17.79 24.30
C SER A 354 15.74 17.42 22.96
N GLY A 355 16.44 16.27 22.88
CA GLY A 355 16.96 15.69 21.63
C GLY A 355 16.26 14.41 21.14
N THR A 356 15.18 13.97 21.76
CA THR A 356 14.44 12.72 21.44
C THR A 356 12.96 12.96 21.14
N THR A 357 12.30 14.02 21.65
CA THR A 357 10.84 14.25 21.46
C THR A 357 10.44 14.23 20.00
N GLY A 358 11.22 14.89 19.14
CA GLY A 358 10.95 14.92 17.71
C GLY A 358 11.29 13.62 16.95
N LEU A 359 12.05 12.69 17.56
CA LEU A 359 12.19 11.32 17.02
C LEU A 359 10.96 10.48 17.32
N LEU A 360 10.38 10.64 18.52
CA LEU A 360 9.10 10.03 18.87
C LEU A 360 7.99 10.52 17.92
N GLY A 361 8.03 11.79 17.49
CA GLY A 361 7.08 12.34 16.52
C GLY A 361 7.23 11.85 15.08
N CYS A 362 8.42 11.37 14.68
CA CYS A 362 8.65 10.78 13.35
C CYS A 362 8.13 9.34 13.26
N ALA A 363 8.33 8.59 14.33
CA ALA A 363 7.88 7.21 14.48
C ALA A 363 6.34 7.09 14.57
N ASP A 364 5.85 5.87 14.37
CA ASP A 364 4.45 5.50 14.62
C ASP A 364 4.23 5.11 16.08
N GLY A 365 5.26 4.56 16.72
CA GLY A 365 5.26 4.28 18.15
C GLY A 365 6.64 4.38 18.80
N SER A 366 6.64 4.48 20.12
CA SER A 366 7.85 4.51 20.92
C SER A 366 7.67 3.83 22.27
N LEU A 367 8.76 3.18 22.69
CA LEU A 367 8.87 2.48 23.96
C LEU A 367 10.04 3.12 24.71
N LEU A 368 9.76 3.83 25.81
CA LEU A 368 10.77 4.47 26.64
C LEU A 368 11.06 3.62 27.88
N MET A 369 12.18 2.90 27.84
CA MET A 369 12.63 2.03 28.93
C MET A 369 13.46 2.83 29.97
N GLN A 370 13.02 2.80 31.22
CA GLN A 370 13.62 3.52 32.35
C GLN A 370 13.88 2.59 33.55
N LYS A 371 15.00 2.79 34.23
CA LYS A 371 15.34 2.16 35.52
C LYS A 371 15.68 3.22 36.54
N LYS A 372 15.22 3.06 37.80
CA LYS A 372 15.58 3.94 38.92
C LYS A 372 17.07 3.81 39.26
N LYS A 373 17.59 2.58 39.38
CA LYS A 373 19.04 2.29 39.42
C LYS A 373 19.43 1.23 38.39
N ARG A 374 20.66 1.31 37.86
CA ARG A 374 21.19 0.35 36.88
C ARG A 374 21.26 -1.09 37.38
N THR A 375 21.42 -1.28 38.69
CA THR A 375 21.55 -2.57 39.37
C THR A 375 20.21 -3.20 39.77
N GLU A 376 19.11 -2.44 39.73
CA GLU A 376 17.78 -2.97 40.06
C GLU A 376 17.28 -3.85 38.90
N LEU A 377 16.53 -4.89 39.23
CA LEU A 377 15.91 -5.78 38.24
C LEU A 377 14.62 -5.17 37.67
N ASP A 378 14.01 -4.24 38.40
CA ASP A 378 12.79 -3.56 38.00
C ASP A 378 13.07 -2.51 36.91
N SER A 379 12.13 -2.35 35.98
CA SER A 379 12.17 -1.36 34.90
C SER A 379 10.74 -0.93 34.55
N THR A 380 10.59 0.32 34.15
CA THR A 380 9.34 0.83 33.58
C THR A 380 9.52 0.99 32.08
N ILE A 381 8.48 0.66 31.30
CA ILE A 381 8.38 1.04 29.89
C ILE A 381 7.15 1.92 29.75
N LYS A 382 7.33 3.16 29.31
CA LYS A 382 6.22 3.98 28.81
C LYS A 382 6.04 3.68 27.33
N VAL A 383 4.83 3.34 26.91
CA VAL A 383 4.47 3.09 25.50
C VAL A 383 3.58 4.23 25.04
N VAL A 384 3.91 4.81 23.89
CA VAL A 384 3.19 5.91 23.23
C VAL A 384 3.16 5.63 21.74
N GLY A 385 2.04 5.86 21.05
CA GLY A 385 1.98 5.72 19.59
C GLY A 385 0.68 6.21 18.97
N ARG A 386 0.56 6.00 17.66
CA ARG A 386 -0.58 6.43 16.84
C ARG A 386 -1.73 5.43 16.87
N ASP A 387 -1.39 4.13 16.93
CA ASP A 387 -2.32 3.02 16.78
C ASP A 387 -2.64 2.29 18.10
N GLN A 388 -1.96 2.66 19.19
CA GLN A 388 -2.14 2.12 20.54
C GLN A 388 -2.20 3.25 21.59
N PRO A 389 -3.01 3.11 22.65
CA PRO A 389 -3.13 4.12 23.69
C PRO A 389 -1.89 4.20 24.59
N ASP A 390 -1.71 5.35 25.23
CA ASP A 390 -0.64 5.59 26.19
C ASP A 390 -0.80 4.70 27.44
N GLN A 391 0.19 3.83 27.68
CA GLN A 391 0.22 2.87 28.79
C GLN A 391 1.61 2.80 29.42
N ILE A 392 1.66 2.41 30.70
CA ILE A 392 2.92 2.24 31.44
C ILE A 392 3.03 0.79 31.92
N LEU A 393 4.03 0.07 31.42
CA LEU A 393 4.32 -1.31 31.80
C LEU A 393 5.38 -1.32 32.90
N TYR A 394 5.08 -1.99 34.02
CA TYR A 394 6.02 -2.24 35.09
C TYR A 394 6.57 -3.66 34.94
N LEU A 395 7.85 -3.75 34.56
CA LEU A 395 8.53 -5.00 34.26
C LEU A 395 9.57 -5.33 35.32
N LYS A 396 9.76 -6.62 35.57
CA LYS A 396 10.79 -7.15 36.45
C LYS A 396 11.61 -8.20 35.73
N LYS A 397 12.92 -8.03 35.77
CA LYS A 397 13.85 -8.96 35.12
C LYS A 397 14.09 -10.18 36.00
N ASP A 398 13.91 -11.37 35.44
CA ASP A 398 14.33 -12.61 36.08
C ASP A 398 15.88 -12.63 36.20
N PRO A 399 16.45 -12.95 37.39
CA PRO A 399 17.89 -12.96 37.57
C PRO A 399 18.60 -14.16 36.89
N GLN A 400 17.91 -15.27 36.66
CA GLN A 400 18.45 -16.49 36.05
C GLN A 400 18.31 -16.45 34.53
N THR A 401 17.09 -16.32 34.02
CA THR A 401 16.80 -16.37 32.56
C THR A 401 17.02 -15.02 31.87
N GLN A 402 17.08 -13.93 32.64
CA GLN A 402 17.15 -12.56 32.11
C GLN A 402 15.94 -12.17 31.22
N ILE A 403 14.83 -12.91 31.32
CA ILE A 403 13.53 -12.56 30.74
C ILE A 403 12.89 -11.41 31.53
N TRP A 404 12.11 -10.57 30.85
CA TRP A 404 11.27 -9.54 31.47
C TRP A 404 9.87 -10.07 31.70
N ASN A 405 9.39 -10.00 32.95
CA ASN A 405 8.03 -10.34 33.34
C ASN A 405 7.24 -9.06 33.63
N LEU A 406 5.98 -8.99 33.17
CA LEU A 406 5.06 -7.89 33.49
C LEU A 406 4.48 -8.11 34.91
N GLU A 407 4.74 -7.17 35.84
CA GLU A 407 4.12 -7.21 37.17
C GLU A 407 2.76 -6.50 37.19
N ARG A 408 2.63 -5.39 36.44
CA ARG A 408 1.37 -4.63 36.30
C ARG A 408 1.45 -3.64 35.13
N MET A 409 0.29 -3.17 34.69
CA MET A 409 0.14 -2.08 33.73
C MET A 409 -0.64 -0.91 34.34
N GLU A 410 -0.35 0.30 33.88
CA GLU A 410 -1.11 1.53 34.14
C GLU A 410 -1.88 1.89 32.87
N ASN A 411 -3.18 2.17 33.02
CA ASN A 411 -4.21 2.20 31.97
C ASN A 411 -4.42 0.83 31.29
N GLU A 412 -5.51 0.13 31.64
CA GLU A 412 -5.96 -1.03 30.86
C GLU A 412 -6.32 -0.60 29.43
N LEU A 413 -5.94 -1.41 28.43
CA LEU A 413 -6.25 -1.12 27.03
C LEU A 413 -7.77 -1.05 26.84
N TYR A 414 -8.24 0.02 26.21
CA TYR A 414 -9.63 0.11 25.76
C TYR A 414 -9.90 -0.98 24.72
N LYS A 415 -10.72 -1.97 25.10
CA LYS A 415 -11.24 -2.98 24.17
C LYS A 415 -12.47 -2.41 23.47
N GLU A 416 -12.42 -2.29 22.15
CA GLU A 416 -13.60 -1.90 21.36
C GLU A 416 -14.71 -2.95 21.61
N PRO A 417 -15.97 -2.53 21.87
CA PRO A 417 -17.04 -3.49 22.13
C PRO A 417 -17.28 -4.42 20.92
N PRO A 418 -17.96 -5.56 21.14
CA PRO A 418 -18.48 -6.41 20.07
C PRO A 418 -19.33 -5.57 19.11
N ASP A 419 -19.18 -5.82 17.81
CA ASP A 419 -19.84 -5.06 16.76
C ASP A 419 -21.04 -5.87 16.22
N PRO A 420 -22.29 -5.48 16.51
CA PRO A 420 -23.46 -6.25 16.09
C PRO A 420 -23.61 -6.36 14.57
N VAL A 421 -22.99 -5.47 13.80
CA VAL A 421 -22.99 -5.53 12.32
C VAL A 421 -22.02 -6.60 11.83
N LEU A 422 -20.82 -6.68 12.42
CA LEU A 422 -19.85 -7.74 12.09
C LEU A 422 -20.35 -9.10 12.58
N ASP A 423 -20.94 -9.18 13.78
CA ASP A 423 -21.60 -10.40 14.28
C ASP A 423 -22.69 -10.91 13.32
N ALA A 424 -23.47 -10.01 12.71
CA ALA A 424 -24.52 -10.37 11.76
C ALA A 424 -23.96 -10.78 10.39
N VAL A 425 -22.93 -10.09 9.90
CA VAL A 425 -22.24 -10.43 8.65
C VAL A 425 -21.49 -11.76 8.76
N ALA A 426 -20.82 -12.03 9.88
CA ALA A 426 -20.08 -13.27 10.11
C ALA A 426 -20.99 -14.51 10.06
N LYS A 427 -22.25 -14.40 10.54
CA LYS A 427 -23.25 -15.49 10.51
C LYS A 427 -23.71 -15.88 9.10
N LEU A 428 -23.42 -15.09 8.06
CA LEU A 428 -23.78 -15.42 6.67
C LEU A 428 -22.86 -16.49 6.05
N VAL A 429 -21.69 -16.74 6.64
CA VAL A 429 -20.73 -17.74 6.18
C VAL A 429 -20.31 -18.66 7.32
N SER A 430 -19.96 -19.90 6.99
CA SER A 430 -19.58 -20.92 7.97
C SER A 430 -18.71 -22.01 7.33
N LEU A 431 -18.30 -23.00 8.12
CA LEU A 431 -17.66 -24.23 7.64
C LEU A 431 -18.48 -24.95 6.54
N GLU A 432 -19.82 -24.91 6.66
CA GLU A 432 -20.77 -25.53 5.73
C GLU A 432 -21.09 -24.61 4.53
N CYS A 433 -21.20 -23.29 4.78
CA CYS A 433 -21.48 -22.27 3.78
C CYS A 433 -20.28 -21.33 3.63
N ARG A 434 -19.21 -21.80 2.97
CA ARG A 434 -17.91 -21.09 2.95
C ARG A 434 -17.92 -19.74 2.22
N GLU A 435 -18.84 -19.52 1.29
CA GLU A 435 -18.90 -18.27 0.53
C GLU A 435 -20.34 -17.74 0.45
N TRP A 436 -20.49 -16.43 0.67
CA TRP A 436 -21.72 -15.70 0.37
C TRP A 436 -21.42 -14.66 -0.71
N ILE A 437 -22.29 -14.56 -1.72
CA ILE A 437 -22.14 -13.64 -2.85
C ILE A 437 -23.49 -13.00 -3.15
N GLY A 438 -23.53 -11.67 -3.22
CA GLY A 438 -24.75 -10.94 -3.53
C GLY A 438 -24.52 -9.46 -3.82
N SER A 439 -25.60 -8.71 -4.03
CA SER A 439 -25.59 -7.26 -4.14
C SER A 439 -25.50 -6.58 -2.76
N PRO A 440 -25.07 -5.31 -2.67
CA PRO A 440 -25.12 -4.54 -1.43
C PRO A 440 -26.51 -4.45 -0.78
N SER A 441 -27.58 -4.53 -1.58
CA SER A 441 -28.96 -4.52 -1.08
C SER A 441 -29.35 -5.87 -0.50
N GLU A 442 -29.06 -6.98 -1.19
CA GLU A 442 -29.24 -8.35 -0.67
C GLU A 442 -28.47 -8.55 0.64
N LEU A 443 -27.26 -7.99 0.77
CA LEU A 443 -26.50 -8.06 2.02
C LEU A 443 -27.22 -7.34 3.16
N ALA A 444 -27.74 -6.12 2.92
CA ALA A 444 -28.44 -5.34 3.93
C ALA A 444 -29.76 -6.01 4.36
N GLU A 445 -30.49 -6.62 3.42
CA GLU A 445 -31.69 -7.42 3.67
C GLU A 445 -31.40 -8.72 4.44
N ALA A 446 -30.24 -9.35 4.19
CA ALA A 446 -29.84 -10.57 4.88
C ALA A 446 -29.45 -10.33 6.35
N ILE A 447 -28.74 -9.23 6.66
CA ILE A 447 -28.29 -8.95 8.04
C ILE A 447 -29.30 -8.14 8.89
N GLN A 448 -30.26 -7.45 8.25
CA GLN A 448 -31.37 -6.72 8.90
C GLN A 448 -30.95 -5.69 9.96
N THR A 449 -29.73 -5.14 9.87
CA THR A 449 -29.18 -4.16 10.83
C THR A 449 -29.79 -2.75 10.73
N GLY A 450 -30.71 -2.52 9.80
CA GLY A 450 -31.32 -1.21 9.54
C GLY A 450 -30.42 -0.21 8.80
N MET A 451 -29.17 -0.58 8.47
CA MET A 451 -28.28 0.27 7.67
C MET A 451 -28.66 0.25 6.18
N ALA A 452 -28.63 1.41 5.53
CA ALA A 452 -28.73 1.50 4.08
C ALA A 452 -27.51 0.82 3.40
N SER A 453 -27.73 0.13 2.26
CA SER A 453 -26.70 -0.67 1.57
C SER A 453 -25.40 0.10 1.23
N ASN A 454 -25.51 1.38 0.87
CA ASN A 454 -24.36 2.26 0.62
C ASN A 454 -23.62 2.70 1.90
N ALA A 455 -24.30 2.71 3.06
CA ALA A 455 -23.65 2.96 4.35
C ALA A 455 -22.98 1.68 4.86
N LEU A 456 -23.67 0.53 4.76
CA LEU A 456 -23.15 -0.79 5.12
C LEU A 456 -21.88 -1.14 4.34
N THR A 457 -21.85 -0.94 3.03
CA THR A 457 -20.64 -1.23 2.23
C THR A 457 -19.46 -0.32 2.56
N LYS A 458 -19.68 0.96 2.89
CA LYS A 458 -18.63 1.84 3.44
C LYS A 458 -18.16 1.38 4.82
N TYR A 459 -19.08 0.95 5.67
CA TYR A 459 -18.78 0.42 7.00
C TYR A 459 -17.88 -0.82 6.93
N LEU A 460 -18.26 -1.79 6.09
CA LEU A 460 -17.51 -3.02 5.88
C LEU A 460 -16.18 -2.77 5.16
N ASN A 461 -16.05 -1.75 4.30
CA ASN A 461 -14.76 -1.34 3.76
C ASN A 461 -13.78 -0.89 4.85
N VAL A 462 -14.27 -0.19 5.89
CA VAL A 462 -13.46 0.30 7.03
C VAL A 462 -13.16 -0.83 8.02
N LYS A 463 -14.15 -1.68 8.32
CA LYS A 463 -14.01 -2.79 9.28
C LYS A 463 -13.55 -4.12 8.64
N ALA A 464 -13.15 -4.13 7.37
CA ALA A 464 -12.74 -5.34 6.63
C ALA A 464 -11.60 -6.11 7.32
N GLY A 465 -10.65 -5.41 7.92
CA GLY A 465 -9.56 -6.02 8.69
C GLY A 465 -10.04 -6.73 9.95
N ARG A 466 -10.83 -6.04 10.77
CA ARG A 466 -11.47 -6.60 11.97
C ARG A 466 -12.33 -7.83 11.66
N LEU A 467 -13.07 -7.79 10.54
CA LEU A 467 -13.87 -8.92 10.06
C LEU A 467 -13.02 -10.15 9.66
N LEU A 468 -11.82 -9.93 9.11
CA LEU A 468 -10.88 -11.01 8.80
C LEU A 468 -10.17 -11.54 10.05
N GLU A 469 -9.79 -10.67 10.97
CA GLU A 469 -8.94 -11.00 12.14
C GLU A 469 -9.74 -11.61 13.31
N GLU A 470 -10.89 -11.03 13.67
CA GLU A 470 -11.73 -11.50 14.79
C GLU A 470 -12.74 -12.57 14.38
N TYR A 471 -13.26 -12.49 13.15
CA TYR A 471 -14.37 -13.35 12.68
C TYR A 471 -13.95 -14.36 11.60
N HIS A 472 -12.71 -14.27 11.10
CA HIS A 472 -12.19 -15.10 10.02
C HIS A 472 -13.02 -15.02 8.73
N VAL A 473 -13.57 -13.83 8.41
CA VAL A 473 -14.34 -13.61 7.19
C VAL A 473 -13.65 -12.57 6.29
N GLY A 474 -13.14 -13.05 5.15
CA GLY A 474 -12.63 -12.19 4.08
C GLY A 474 -13.77 -11.50 3.34
N TYR A 475 -13.68 -10.18 3.18
CA TYR A 475 -14.66 -9.35 2.48
C TYR A 475 -14.07 -8.71 1.21
N GLU A 476 -14.80 -8.82 0.09
CA GLU A 476 -14.49 -8.12 -1.15
C GLU A 476 -15.72 -7.34 -1.66
N ASN A 477 -15.50 -6.15 -2.21
CA ASN A 477 -16.54 -5.36 -2.89
C ASN A 477 -16.03 -4.93 -4.27
N LYS A 478 -16.60 -5.48 -5.34
CA LYS A 478 -16.14 -5.29 -6.72
C LYS A 478 -17.26 -4.71 -7.58
N ALA A 479 -16.95 -3.64 -8.31
CA ALA A 479 -17.83 -3.11 -9.34
C ALA A 479 -17.82 -4.04 -10.57
N LYS A 480 -19.00 -4.44 -11.06
CA LYS A 480 -19.21 -5.19 -12.29
C LYS A 480 -20.15 -4.42 -13.22
N HIS A 481 -20.24 -4.84 -14.48
CA HIS A 481 -21.19 -4.27 -15.45
C HIS A 481 -22.66 -4.35 -15.01
N SER A 482 -23.01 -5.28 -14.12
CA SER A 482 -24.35 -5.46 -13.55
C SER A 482 -24.54 -4.80 -12.17
N GLY A 483 -23.65 -3.88 -11.78
CA GLY A 483 -23.65 -3.25 -10.44
C GLY A 483 -22.51 -3.73 -9.53
N ARG A 484 -22.53 -3.31 -8.27
CA ARG A 484 -21.56 -3.80 -7.26
C ARG A 484 -21.94 -5.21 -6.80
N GLN A 485 -20.93 -6.05 -6.62
CA GLN A 485 -21.04 -7.36 -5.98
C GLN A 485 -20.18 -7.38 -4.72
N VAL A 486 -20.77 -7.82 -3.61
CA VAL A 486 -20.06 -8.17 -2.39
C VAL A 486 -19.82 -9.68 -2.37
N LYS A 487 -18.64 -10.09 -1.93
CA LYS A 487 -18.30 -11.48 -1.61
C LYS A 487 -17.79 -11.55 -0.17
N LEU A 488 -18.30 -12.50 0.59
CA LEU A 488 -17.81 -12.91 1.91
C LEU A 488 -17.24 -14.34 1.78
N THR A 489 -16.12 -14.60 2.44
CA THR A 489 -15.42 -15.89 2.39
C THR A 489 -15.00 -16.30 3.80
N TYR A 490 -15.44 -17.44 4.29
CA TYR A 490 -14.97 -18.00 5.55
C TYR A 490 -13.55 -18.55 5.38
N MET A 491 -12.61 -17.99 6.12
CA MET A 491 -11.19 -18.34 6.09
C MET A 491 -10.90 -19.37 7.18
N LEU A 492 -10.35 -20.52 6.79
CA LEU A 492 -9.84 -21.49 7.75
C LEU A 492 -8.48 -21.02 8.25
N VAL A 493 -8.42 -20.57 9.50
CA VAL A 493 -7.17 -20.54 10.25
C VAL A 493 -6.93 -21.97 10.73
N GLU A 494 -6.04 -22.70 10.06
CA GLU A 494 -5.57 -23.98 10.58
C GLU A 494 -4.80 -23.70 11.88
N PRO A 495 -5.21 -24.28 13.03
CA PRO A 495 -4.34 -24.24 14.20
C PRO A 495 -3.12 -25.08 13.86
N ILE A 496 -1.92 -24.47 13.93
CA ILE A 496 -0.67 -25.20 13.79
C ILE A 496 -0.60 -26.21 14.93
N SER A 497 -0.93 -27.46 14.63
CA SER A 497 -0.85 -28.55 15.58
C SER A 497 0.62 -28.88 15.81
N CYS A 498 1.22 -28.26 16.82
CA CYS A 498 2.48 -28.75 17.38
C CYS A 498 2.23 -30.16 17.92
N GLU A 499 2.66 -31.18 17.16
CA GLU A 499 2.73 -32.54 17.65
C GLU A 499 3.76 -32.59 18.79
N VAL A 500 3.26 -32.59 20.03
CA VAL A 500 4.07 -32.90 21.20
C VAL A 500 4.31 -34.41 21.18
N THR A 501 5.41 -34.84 20.57
CA THR A 501 5.94 -36.18 20.77
C THR A 501 6.55 -36.27 22.17
N GLU A 502 5.79 -36.81 23.12
CA GLU A 502 6.32 -37.26 24.41
C GLU A 502 7.13 -38.56 24.21
N GLU A 503 8.46 -38.48 24.38
CA GLU A 503 9.34 -39.59 24.80
C GLU A 503 10.41 -39.08 25.79
#